data_AF-W6L0Y0-F1
#
_entry.id   AF-W6L0Y0-F1
#
_cell.length_a   1.000
_cell.length_b   1.000
_cell.length_c   1.000
_cell.angle_alpha   90.00
_cell.angle_beta   90.00
_cell.angle_gamma   90.00
#
_symmetry.space_group_name_H-M   'P 1'
#
loop_
_entity.id
_entity.type
_entity.pdbx_description
1 polymer ?
#
loop_
_entity_poly.entity_id
_entity_poly.type
_entity_poly.pdbx_seq_one_letter_code
_entity_poly.pdbx_strand_id
1 'polypeptide(L)'
;MKQLLSPRTARHARLFRLVSEMTSAPLSDGEKLAWVNSHIKRNEDKELSREEEELREPLIPLDVGENSMTTNSQASHGNLFHFRDYPMYPGEYVPPLHNTLSSLRDNLKFELTAQSLKEAWMRISEGMFFNSVHDYYSSVDGLDEEQLGEIVSALLPDLNSYESRALVLHILEILTKPTNSPSRQLGQVITADAVGLDNAPSHYTNFLEWMGRMAETQAFKTEHALFEFSRRKFNKNDVQIMFENYNLMSKATIALDSADSYSHFYTVLKDFSRKVAGEDTRHQIGVRIDEEEIDLKTGIAVGHGRADGEKYIFTALIRENRDHNGSVTLLGKPLSKIFDNKSWLMEMVLMPFDEAKLNYRDFDVNIVSEGKAMPSLANDIAAFACRMAVSNAITKLIPLTRIPIKKAGLLSVDRRREPGQFPGFVDGKKKKRRFTKR
;
A
#
# COMPACT_ATOMS: atom_id res chain seq x y z
N MET A 1 -23.67 -17.72 -58.30
CA MET A 1 -22.64 -16.69 -58.02
C MET A 1 -21.41 -17.38 -57.44
N LYS A 2 -20.20 -17.08 -57.92
CA LYS A 2 -18.94 -17.64 -57.38
C LYS A 2 -18.33 -16.65 -56.39
N GLN A 3 -17.94 -17.09 -55.19
CA GLN A 3 -17.16 -16.26 -54.26
C GLN A 3 -15.67 -16.40 -54.58
N LEU A 4 -14.95 -15.27 -54.58
CA LEU A 4 -13.49 -15.26 -54.74
C LEU A 4 -12.83 -15.76 -53.45
N LEU A 5 -11.87 -16.69 -53.61
CA LEU A 5 -11.06 -17.23 -52.52
C LEU A 5 -9.83 -16.35 -52.22
N SER A 6 -9.47 -15.42 -53.11
CA SER A 6 -8.35 -14.51 -52.94
C SER A 6 -8.57 -13.50 -51.80
N PRO A 7 -7.49 -12.91 -51.26
CA PRO A 7 -7.58 -11.90 -50.20
C PRO A 7 -8.52 -10.75 -50.59
N ARG A 8 -9.51 -10.46 -49.74
CA ARG A 8 -10.62 -9.55 -50.06
C ARG A 8 -10.28 -8.08 -49.82
N THR A 9 -9.54 -7.78 -48.76
CA THR A 9 -9.17 -6.41 -48.38
C THR A 9 -7.66 -6.25 -48.25
N ALA A 10 -7.19 -5.00 -48.19
CA ALA A 10 -5.77 -4.71 -47.98
C ALA A 10 -5.21 -5.36 -46.69
N ARG A 11 -6.03 -5.46 -45.62
CA ARG A 11 -5.67 -6.16 -44.37
C ARG A 11 -5.46 -7.66 -44.61
N HIS A 12 -6.34 -8.29 -45.39
CA HIS A 12 -6.19 -9.70 -45.79
C HIS A 12 -4.92 -9.90 -46.62
N ALA A 13 -4.67 -9.03 -47.62
CA ALA A 13 -3.49 -9.14 -48.49
C ALA A 13 -2.18 -8.97 -47.71
N ARG A 14 -2.14 -8.05 -46.75
CA ARG A 14 -0.98 -7.82 -45.87
C ARG A 14 -0.69 -9.02 -44.97
N LEU A 15 -1.70 -9.54 -44.28
CA LEU A 15 -1.54 -10.70 -43.40
C LEU A 15 -1.22 -11.98 -44.17
N PHE A 16 -1.80 -12.16 -45.36
CA PHE A 16 -1.50 -13.30 -46.22
C PHE A 16 -0.04 -13.29 -46.70
N ARG A 17 0.50 -12.13 -47.05
CA ARG A 17 1.94 -11.98 -47.34
C ARG A 17 2.80 -12.34 -46.13
N LEU A 18 2.47 -11.81 -44.95
CA LEU A 18 3.19 -12.10 -43.71
C LEU A 18 3.20 -13.59 -43.37
N VAL A 19 2.05 -14.28 -43.44
CA VAL A 19 1.95 -15.72 -43.17
C VAL A 19 2.79 -16.53 -44.15
N SER A 20 2.93 -16.05 -45.38
CA SER A 20 3.77 -16.71 -46.39
C SER A 20 5.27 -16.57 -46.12
N GLU A 21 5.66 -15.59 -45.30
CA GLU A 21 7.05 -15.35 -44.86
C GLU A 21 7.38 -16.10 -43.54
N MET A 22 6.38 -16.68 -42.85
CA MET A 22 6.54 -17.38 -41.57
C MET A 22 6.97 -18.84 -41.72
N THR A 23 7.91 -19.29 -40.89
CA THR A 23 8.48 -20.65 -40.92
C THR A 23 7.59 -21.73 -40.30
N SER A 24 6.67 -21.36 -39.40
CA SER A 24 5.73 -22.28 -38.72
C SER A 24 4.31 -22.23 -39.28
N ALA A 25 4.12 -21.65 -40.48
CA ALA A 25 2.82 -21.47 -41.10
C ALA A 25 2.30 -22.76 -41.78
N PRO A 26 0.97 -22.87 -42.00
CA PRO A 26 0.38 -23.92 -42.82
C PRO A 26 1.00 -23.95 -44.23
N LEU A 27 1.25 -25.14 -44.77
CA LEU A 27 1.91 -25.30 -46.07
C LEU A 27 0.97 -24.96 -47.24
N SER A 28 -0.32 -25.23 -47.09
CA SER A 28 -1.32 -25.01 -48.13
C SER A 28 -1.82 -23.57 -48.14
N ASP A 29 -1.84 -22.93 -49.31
CA ASP A 29 -2.37 -21.57 -49.46
C ASP A 29 -3.87 -21.47 -49.11
N GLY A 30 -4.62 -22.56 -49.25
CA GLY A 30 -6.02 -22.63 -48.79
C GLY A 30 -6.15 -22.55 -47.28
N GLU A 31 -5.25 -23.20 -46.54
CA GLU A 31 -5.20 -23.16 -45.07
C GLU A 31 -4.71 -21.79 -44.58
N LYS A 32 -3.70 -21.21 -45.24
CA LYS A 32 -3.24 -19.84 -44.96
C LYS A 32 -4.37 -18.82 -45.16
N LEU A 33 -5.14 -18.93 -46.24
CA LEU A 33 -6.31 -18.06 -46.48
C LEU A 33 -7.36 -18.23 -45.38
N ALA A 34 -7.68 -19.46 -44.98
CA ALA A 34 -8.62 -19.73 -43.89
C ALA A 34 -8.14 -19.14 -42.55
N TRP A 35 -6.84 -19.25 -42.25
CA TRP A 35 -6.23 -18.69 -41.04
C TRP A 35 -6.29 -17.16 -41.03
N VAL A 36 -5.92 -16.50 -42.14
CA VAL A 36 -5.97 -15.04 -42.27
C VAL A 36 -7.40 -14.51 -42.13
N ASN A 37 -8.37 -15.15 -42.80
CA ASN A 37 -9.79 -14.78 -42.69
C ASN A 37 -10.28 -14.88 -41.23
N SER A 38 -9.91 -15.96 -40.53
CA SER A 38 -10.29 -16.18 -39.13
C SER A 38 -9.61 -15.18 -38.19
N HIS A 39 -8.36 -14.81 -38.46
CA HIS A 39 -7.62 -13.82 -37.67
C HIS A 39 -8.24 -12.42 -37.79
N ILE A 40 -8.64 -12.02 -39.00
CA ILE A 40 -9.32 -10.73 -39.22
C ILE A 40 -10.68 -10.73 -38.53
N LYS A 41 -11.46 -11.80 -38.69
CA LYS A 41 -12.75 -11.95 -38.00
C LYS A 41 -12.60 -11.86 -36.48
N ARG A 42 -11.58 -12.49 -35.89
CA ARG A 42 -11.29 -12.40 -34.45
C ARG A 42 -10.96 -10.97 -34.01
N ASN A 43 -10.22 -10.22 -34.82
CA ASN A 43 -9.87 -8.84 -34.47
C ASN A 43 -11.08 -7.91 -34.57
N GLU A 44 -11.94 -8.09 -35.59
CA GLU A 44 -13.22 -7.38 -35.69
C GLU A 44 -14.14 -7.70 -34.51
N ASP A 45 -14.19 -8.96 -34.06
CA ASP A 45 -14.94 -9.39 -32.87
C ASP A 45 -14.41 -8.75 -31.58
N LYS A 46 -13.09 -8.62 -31.44
CA LYS A 46 -12.47 -7.88 -30.32
C LYS A 46 -12.78 -6.38 -30.36
N GLU A 47 -12.78 -5.77 -31.54
CA GLU A 47 -13.13 -4.36 -31.73
C GLU A 47 -14.61 -4.14 -31.35
N LEU A 48 -15.50 -5.04 -31.78
CA LEU A 48 -16.92 -5.04 -31.40
C LEU A 48 -17.12 -5.16 -29.89
N SER A 49 -16.40 -6.07 -29.23
CA SER A 49 -16.48 -6.21 -27.77
C SER A 49 -15.99 -4.96 -27.02
N ARG A 50 -14.98 -4.24 -27.54
CA ARG A 50 -14.55 -2.97 -26.94
C ARG A 50 -15.60 -1.89 -27.10
N GLU A 51 -16.17 -1.75 -28.30
CA GLU A 51 -17.26 -0.81 -28.55
C GLU A 51 -18.49 -1.11 -27.69
N GLU A 52 -18.83 -2.39 -27.53
CA GLU A 52 -19.90 -2.83 -26.64
C GLU A 52 -19.65 -2.44 -25.18
N GLU A 53 -18.43 -2.62 -24.67
CA GLU A 53 -18.07 -2.23 -23.30
C GLU A 53 -18.04 -0.70 -23.11
N GLU A 54 -17.57 0.07 -24.10
CA GLU A 54 -17.62 1.53 -24.09
C GLU A 54 -19.08 2.06 -24.07
N LEU A 55 -19.99 1.38 -24.77
CA LEU A 55 -21.42 1.71 -24.74
C LEU A 55 -22.10 1.24 -23.44
N ARG A 56 -21.62 0.16 -22.83
CA ARG A 56 -22.15 -0.37 -21.56
C ARG A 56 -21.69 0.40 -20.34
N GLU A 57 -20.43 0.85 -20.28
CA GLU A 57 -19.86 1.56 -19.13
C GLU A 57 -20.76 2.69 -18.59
N PRO A 58 -21.34 3.59 -19.40
CA PRO A 58 -22.24 4.64 -18.91
C PRO A 58 -23.63 4.11 -18.49
N LEU A 59 -23.99 2.88 -18.86
CA LEU A 59 -25.27 2.24 -18.55
C LEU A 59 -25.18 1.27 -17.35
N ILE A 60 -23.98 1.05 -16.79
CA ILE A 60 -23.81 0.17 -15.62
C ILE A 60 -24.63 0.75 -14.46
N PRO A 61 -25.61 -0.01 -13.93
CA PRO A 61 -26.35 0.43 -12.76
C PRO A 61 -25.37 0.53 -11.59
N LEU A 62 -25.21 1.73 -11.05
CA LEU A 62 -24.70 1.90 -9.71
C LEU A 62 -25.85 1.42 -8.81
N ASP A 63 -25.80 0.16 -8.34
CA ASP A 63 -26.79 -0.41 -7.41
C ASP A 63 -26.84 0.40 -6.10
N VAL A 64 -27.49 1.56 -6.17
CA VAL A 64 -28.21 2.18 -5.07
C VAL A 64 -29.64 1.76 -5.37
N GLY A 65 -30.09 0.65 -4.76
CA GLY A 65 -31.34 -0.02 -5.15
C GLY A 65 -32.53 0.94 -5.29
N GLU A 66 -33.57 0.55 -6.03
CA GLU A 66 -34.75 1.35 -6.40
C GLU A 66 -35.53 1.99 -5.21
N ASN A 67 -35.17 1.65 -3.97
CA ASN A 67 -35.66 2.31 -2.74
C ASN A 67 -34.73 3.42 -2.20
N SER A 68 -33.61 3.70 -2.88
CA SER A 68 -32.89 4.94 -2.67
C SER A 68 -33.66 6.03 -3.37
N MET A 69 -34.60 6.61 -2.63
CA MET A 69 -35.09 7.94 -2.93
C MET A 69 -33.88 8.85 -3.06
N THR A 70 -33.40 9.07 -4.28
CA THR A 70 -32.83 10.35 -4.67
C THR A 70 -33.97 11.35 -4.63
N THR A 71 -34.40 11.69 -3.41
CA THR A 71 -34.99 13.00 -3.20
C THR A 71 -33.96 13.98 -3.74
N ASN A 72 -34.29 14.60 -4.88
CA ASN A 72 -33.64 15.80 -5.39
C ASN A 72 -33.90 16.96 -4.41
N SER A 73 -33.42 16.78 -3.19
CA SER A 73 -33.16 17.78 -2.18
C SER A 73 -31.66 17.68 -1.97
N GLN A 74 -30.93 18.65 -2.50
CA GLN A 74 -29.49 18.83 -2.33
C GLN A 74 -29.11 18.53 -0.87
N ALA A 75 -28.65 17.32 -0.59
CA ALA A 75 -28.04 16.97 0.67
C ALA A 75 -26.53 17.20 0.55
N SER A 76 -26.12 18.45 0.38
CA SER A 76 -24.75 18.87 0.70
C SER A 76 -24.70 19.09 2.21
N HIS A 77 -24.49 17.98 2.92
CA HIS A 77 -24.80 17.74 4.34
C HIS A 77 -24.57 18.94 5.29
N GLY A 78 -25.65 19.44 5.90
CA GLY A 78 -25.59 20.28 7.11
C GLY A 78 -25.57 19.43 8.38
N ASN A 79 -25.32 20.07 9.53
CA ASN A 79 -25.41 19.41 10.83
C ASN A 79 -26.81 18.80 11.07
N LEU A 80 -26.90 17.78 11.93
CA LEU A 80 -28.17 17.16 12.34
C LEU A 80 -29.18 18.15 12.94
N PHE A 81 -28.68 19.25 13.52
CA PHE A 81 -29.47 20.32 14.09
C PHE A 81 -28.93 21.67 13.64
N HIS A 82 -29.83 22.64 13.47
CA HIS A 82 -29.49 24.04 13.27
C HIS A 82 -29.68 24.79 14.59
N PHE A 83 -28.63 24.79 15.41
CA PHE A 83 -28.57 25.61 16.62
C PHE A 83 -28.03 27.01 16.31
N ARG A 84 -28.31 27.96 17.20
CA ARG A 84 -27.55 29.22 17.25
C ARG A 84 -26.16 28.96 17.80
N ASP A 85 -25.24 29.90 17.58
CA ASP A 85 -23.90 29.84 18.17
C ASP A 85 -23.98 29.64 19.68
N TYR A 86 -23.08 28.81 20.20
CA TYR A 86 -23.00 28.53 21.61
C TYR A 86 -22.61 29.81 22.38
N PRO A 87 -23.16 30.07 23.58
CA PRO A 87 -22.77 31.23 24.37
C PRO A 87 -21.26 31.24 24.66
N MET A 88 -20.65 32.42 24.58
CA MET A 88 -19.23 32.59 24.92
C MET A 88 -19.01 32.31 26.42
N TYR A 89 -17.97 31.57 26.75
CA TYR A 89 -17.64 31.30 28.14
C TYR A 89 -17.14 32.57 28.85
N PRO A 90 -17.32 32.69 30.19
CA PRO A 90 -16.79 33.82 30.93
C PRO A 90 -15.26 33.94 30.77
N GLY A 91 -14.79 35.06 30.23
CA GLY A 91 -13.37 35.32 29.95
C GLY A 91 -12.92 34.91 28.53
N GLU A 92 -13.77 34.28 27.73
CA GLU A 92 -13.52 34.03 26.31
C GLU A 92 -13.83 35.30 25.50
N TYR A 93 -13.00 35.60 24.50
CA TYR A 93 -13.20 36.72 23.58
C TYR A 93 -12.62 36.39 22.19
N VAL A 94 -13.18 37.01 21.15
CA VAL A 94 -12.60 36.94 19.80
C VAL A 94 -11.30 37.75 19.80
N PRO A 95 -10.15 37.18 19.39
CA PRO A 95 -8.88 37.90 19.37
C PRO A 95 -8.98 39.21 18.57
N PRO A 96 -8.32 40.29 19.00
CA PRO A 96 -8.34 41.56 18.28
C PRO A 96 -7.80 41.38 16.86
N LEU A 97 -8.36 42.15 15.90
CA LEU A 97 -7.99 42.13 14.48
C LEU A 97 -8.27 40.79 13.75
N HIS A 98 -8.92 39.83 14.39
CA HIS A 98 -9.39 38.60 13.77
C HIS A 98 -10.79 38.79 13.18
N ASN A 99 -10.96 38.54 11.88
CA ASN A 99 -12.29 38.57 11.26
C ASN A 99 -12.95 37.19 11.32
N THR A 100 -13.91 37.02 12.22
CA THR A 100 -14.63 35.75 12.44
C THR A 100 -15.45 35.31 11.23
N LEU A 101 -16.06 36.26 10.52
CA LEU A 101 -16.87 35.99 9.33
C LEU A 101 -16.08 36.41 8.09
N SER A 102 -15.30 35.47 7.56
CA SER A 102 -14.53 35.62 6.32
C SER A 102 -14.84 34.47 5.36
N SER A 103 -14.82 34.77 4.07
CA SER A 103 -15.13 33.82 3.00
C SER A 103 -14.05 33.81 1.92
N LEU A 104 -13.97 32.73 1.14
CA LEU A 104 -13.06 32.64 0.00
C LEU A 104 -13.44 33.58 -1.15
N ARG A 105 -14.64 34.17 -1.13
CA ARG A 105 -15.06 35.22 -2.07
C ARG A 105 -14.52 36.60 -1.69
N ASP A 106 -14.17 36.80 -0.42
CA ASP A 106 -13.72 38.11 0.06
C ASP A 106 -12.38 38.48 -0.57
N ASN A 107 -12.02 39.77 -0.53
CA ASN A 107 -10.72 40.21 -1.05
C ASN A 107 -9.57 39.64 -0.22
N LEU A 108 -8.45 39.31 -0.87
CA LEU A 108 -7.24 38.90 -0.17
C LEU A 108 -6.68 40.07 0.64
N LYS A 109 -6.32 39.79 1.89
CA LYS A 109 -5.63 40.76 2.75
C LYS A 109 -4.23 41.02 2.21
N PHE A 110 -3.76 42.24 2.36
CA PHE A 110 -2.43 42.67 1.88
C PHE A 110 -1.28 42.09 2.74
N GLU A 111 -1.52 41.88 4.03
CA GLU A 111 -0.50 41.40 4.97
C GLU A 111 -0.25 39.89 4.83
N LEU A 112 0.99 39.46 5.07
CA LEU A 112 1.39 38.05 5.10
C LEU A 112 1.28 37.50 6.54
N THR A 113 0.12 36.93 6.85
CA THR A 113 -0.17 36.28 8.12
C THR A 113 -0.52 34.81 7.87
N ALA A 114 -0.49 33.98 8.90
CA ALA A 114 -0.94 32.59 8.77
C ALA A 114 -2.36 32.46 8.24
N GLN A 115 -3.25 33.41 8.56
CA GLN A 115 -4.64 33.38 8.07
C GLN A 115 -4.72 33.77 6.60
N SER A 116 -4.13 34.91 6.23
CA SER A 116 -4.19 35.42 4.86
C SER A 116 -3.47 34.49 3.88
N LEU A 117 -2.33 33.91 4.26
CA LEU A 117 -1.62 32.94 3.41
C LEU A 117 -2.39 31.63 3.28
N LYS A 118 -3.05 31.12 4.33
CA LYS A 118 -3.88 29.90 4.22
C LYS A 118 -5.13 30.12 3.38
N GLU A 119 -5.77 31.28 3.49
CA GLU A 119 -6.89 31.66 2.61
C GLU A 119 -6.44 31.80 1.16
N ALA A 120 -5.29 32.45 0.90
CA ALA A 120 -4.71 32.55 -0.44
C ALA A 120 -4.36 31.17 -0.99
N TRP A 121 -3.72 30.32 -0.18
CA TRP A 121 -3.34 28.96 -0.55
C TRP A 121 -4.56 28.08 -0.85
N MET A 122 -5.64 28.20 -0.09
CA MET A 122 -6.90 27.51 -0.37
C MET A 122 -7.45 27.85 -1.76
N ARG A 123 -7.32 29.11 -2.18
CA ARG A 123 -7.75 29.56 -3.52
C ARG A 123 -6.80 29.10 -4.62
N ILE A 124 -5.51 29.04 -4.35
CA ILE A 124 -4.47 28.66 -5.34
C ILE A 124 -4.43 27.15 -5.56
N SER A 125 -4.50 26.37 -4.47
CA SER A 125 -4.32 24.91 -4.48
C SER A 125 -5.62 24.11 -4.47
N GLU A 126 -6.78 24.78 -4.40
CA GLU A 126 -8.11 24.16 -4.37
C GLU A 126 -8.30 23.15 -3.23
N GLY A 127 -7.60 23.33 -2.10
CA GLY A 127 -7.80 22.52 -0.89
C GLY A 127 -6.69 21.53 -0.57
N MET A 128 -5.49 21.67 -1.14
CA MET A 128 -4.33 20.92 -0.65
C MET A 128 -3.84 21.50 0.68
N PHE A 129 -3.80 20.69 1.73
CA PHE A 129 -3.21 21.08 3.01
C PHE A 129 -2.24 20.01 3.48
N PHE A 130 -1.20 20.45 4.17
CA PHE A 130 -0.11 19.61 4.66
C PHE A 130 0.15 19.94 6.13
N ASN A 131 0.54 18.96 6.95
CA ASN A 131 0.71 19.18 8.39
C ASN A 131 2.08 19.75 8.72
N SER A 132 3.08 19.40 7.91
CA SER A 132 4.47 19.83 8.05
C SER A 132 5.06 20.20 6.69
N VAL A 133 6.14 20.98 6.70
CA VAL A 133 6.94 21.28 5.50
C VAL A 133 7.48 19.98 4.86
N HIS A 134 7.82 18.97 5.66
CA HIS A 134 8.28 17.68 5.15
C HIS A 134 7.19 16.94 4.37
N ASP A 135 5.92 17.07 4.77
CA ASP A 135 4.80 16.47 4.03
C ASP A 135 4.64 17.12 2.65
N TYR A 136 4.89 18.43 2.55
CA TYR A 136 4.91 19.11 1.25
C TYR A 136 6.02 18.53 0.37
N TYR A 137 7.25 18.46 0.87
CA TYR A 137 8.37 17.86 0.11
C TYR A 137 8.15 16.38 -0.23
N SER A 138 7.43 15.65 0.63
CA SER A 138 7.01 14.27 0.34
C SER A 138 5.98 14.19 -0.79
N SER A 139 5.12 15.20 -0.93
CA SER A 139 4.12 15.26 -2.00
C SER A 139 4.71 15.63 -3.36
N VAL A 140 5.78 16.44 -3.36
CA VAL A 140 6.47 16.87 -4.58
C VAL A 140 7.66 15.98 -4.97
N ASP A 141 7.96 14.97 -4.16
CA ASP A 141 8.93 13.88 -4.34
C ASP A 141 10.20 14.21 -5.15
N GLY A 142 11.27 14.57 -4.43
CA GLY A 142 12.59 14.88 -5.03
C GLY A 142 12.79 16.35 -5.38
N LEU A 143 11.86 17.22 -4.99
CA LEU A 143 12.01 18.67 -5.02
C LEU A 143 12.51 19.19 -3.68
N ASP A 144 13.61 19.94 -3.70
CA ASP A 144 14.26 20.50 -2.50
C ASP A 144 14.06 22.03 -2.39
N GLU A 145 14.34 22.58 -1.20
CA GLU A 145 14.26 24.02 -0.92
C GLU A 145 15.11 24.85 -1.89
N GLU A 146 16.29 24.36 -2.25
CA GLU A 146 17.21 25.06 -3.16
C GLU A 146 16.62 25.22 -4.56
N GLN A 147 15.98 24.15 -5.07
CA GLN A 147 15.39 24.13 -6.41
C GLN A 147 14.20 25.07 -6.51
N LEU A 148 13.36 25.13 -5.47
CA LEU A 148 12.28 26.12 -5.39
C LEU A 148 12.82 27.54 -5.20
N GLY A 149 13.89 27.69 -4.42
CA GLY A 149 14.57 28.96 -4.21
C GLY A 149 15.14 29.56 -5.51
N GLU A 150 15.65 28.73 -6.42
CA GLU A 150 16.09 29.17 -7.76
C GLU A 150 14.94 29.77 -8.56
N ILE A 151 13.75 29.15 -8.54
CA ILE A 151 12.55 29.67 -9.22
C ILE A 151 12.16 31.02 -8.62
N VAL A 152 12.16 31.13 -7.28
CA VAL A 152 11.85 32.38 -6.58
C VAL A 152 12.86 33.48 -6.93
N SER A 153 14.15 33.15 -6.96
CA SER A 153 15.22 34.11 -7.30
C SER A 153 15.10 34.64 -8.73
N ALA A 154 14.58 33.82 -9.66
CA ALA A 154 14.30 34.25 -11.03
C ALA A 154 13.07 35.16 -11.12
N LEU A 155 12.06 34.95 -10.27
CA LEU A 155 10.82 35.74 -10.24
C LEU A 155 10.98 37.07 -9.49
N LEU A 156 11.82 37.08 -8.46
CA LEU A 156 12.10 38.23 -7.60
C LEU A 156 13.59 38.57 -7.69
N PRO A 157 14.02 39.31 -8.73
CA PRO A 157 15.44 39.49 -9.06
C PRO A 157 16.24 40.27 -8.01
N ASP A 158 15.56 40.98 -7.11
CA ASP A 158 16.20 41.75 -6.03
C ASP A 158 16.56 40.89 -4.81
N LEU A 159 16.08 39.63 -4.75
CA LEU A 159 16.38 38.72 -3.64
C LEU A 159 17.69 37.97 -3.85
N ASN A 160 18.47 37.83 -2.78
CA ASN A 160 19.61 36.93 -2.79
C ASN A 160 19.14 35.45 -2.88
N SER A 161 20.02 34.56 -3.31
CA SER A 161 19.74 33.12 -3.38
C SER A 161 19.36 32.54 -2.02
N TYR A 162 20.04 32.96 -0.94
CA TYR A 162 19.71 32.56 0.44
C TYR A 162 18.36 33.12 0.90
N GLU A 163 18.03 34.35 0.54
CA GLU A 163 16.74 34.97 0.88
C GLU A 163 15.58 34.34 0.12
N SER A 164 15.83 33.92 -1.12
CA SER A 164 14.85 33.20 -1.94
C SER A 164 14.52 31.83 -1.35
N ARG A 165 15.53 31.10 -0.86
CA ARG A 165 15.36 29.84 -0.12
C ARG A 165 14.60 30.06 1.20
N ALA A 166 15.04 31.05 1.97
CA ALA A 166 14.39 31.43 3.22
C ALA A 166 12.92 31.85 3.01
N LEU A 167 12.59 32.50 1.89
CA LEU A 167 11.21 32.85 1.55
C LEU A 167 10.35 31.61 1.31
N VAL A 168 10.87 30.61 0.58
CA VAL A 168 10.18 29.32 0.38
C VAL A 168 9.91 28.66 1.73
N LEU A 169 10.94 28.49 2.55
CA LEU A 169 10.81 27.86 3.86
C LEU A 169 9.84 28.64 4.75
N HIS A 170 9.94 29.97 4.79
CA HIS A 170 9.09 30.82 5.62
C HIS A 170 7.61 30.73 5.21
N ILE A 171 7.30 30.75 3.91
CA ILE A 171 5.92 30.60 3.42
C ILE A 171 5.39 29.22 3.80
N LEU A 172 6.15 28.15 3.55
CA LEU A 172 5.73 26.79 3.91
C LEU A 172 5.48 26.66 5.41
N GLU A 173 6.37 27.20 6.26
CA GLU A 173 6.21 27.19 7.71
C GLU A 173 5.03 28.05 8.22
N ILE A 174 4.61 29.08 7.49
CA ILE A 174 3.40 29.83 7.81
C ILE A 174 2.14 29.04 7.44
N LEU A 175 2.20 28.31 6.31
CA LEU A 175 1.12 27.42 5.87
C LEU A 175 1.00 26.20 6.79
N THR A 176 2.09 25.75 7.41
CA THR A 176 2.14 24.53 8.24
C THR A 176 2.58 24.79 9.67
N LYS A 177 2.97 23.71 10.36
CA LYS A 177 3.82 23.81 11.54
C LYS A 177 5.27 24.14 11.13
N PRO A 178 6.02 24.88 11.96
CA PRO A 178 7.41 25.19 11.68
C PRO A 178 8.30 23.94 11.64
N THR A 179 9.41 23.97 10.89
CA THR A 179 10.34 22.84 10.82
C THR A 179 11.09 22.66 12.14
N ASN A 180 11.22 21.42 12.59
CA ASN A 180 12.09 21.06 13.70
C ASN A 180 13.46 20.63 13.16
N SER A 181 14.25 21.60 12.74
CA SER A 181 15.58 21.40 12.14
C SER A 181 16.69 21.85 13.10
N PRO A 182 17.85 21.16 13.11
CA PRO A 182 18.97 21.55 13.99
C PRO A 182 19.51 22.95 13.67
N SER A 183 19.39 23.41 12.42
CA SER A 183 19.75 24.77 12.01
C SER A 183 18.85 25.83 12.66
N ARG A 184 17.53 25.58 12.73
CA ARG A 184 16.59 26.46 13.43
C ARG A 184 16.85 26.48 14.93
N GLN A 185 17.08 25.32 15.54
CA GLN A 185 17.43 25.22 16.96
C GLN A 185 18.68 26.03 17.28
N LEU A 186 19.73 25.90 16.46
CA LEU A 186 20.95 26.69 16.62
C LEU A 186 20.68 28.19 16.48
N GLY A 187 19.88 28.62 15.49
CA GLY A 187 19.50 30.03 15.32
C GLY A 187 18.74 30.60 16.52
N GLN A 188 17.84 29.81 17.12
CA GLN A 188 17.12 30.18 18.34
C GLN A 188 18.08 30.35 19.53
N VAL A 189 19.01 29.41 19.73
CA VAL A 189 20.02 29.49 20.80
C VAL A 189 20.91 30.72 20.64
N ILE A 190 21.42 30.96 19.43
CA ILE A 190 22.27 32.13 19.13
C ILE A 190 21.51 33.42 19.46
N THR A 191 20.24 33.51 19.08
CA THR A 191 19.42 34.71 19.32
C THR A 191 19.14 34.89 20.81
N ALA A 192 18.78 33.83 21.51
CA ALA A 192 18.54 33.86 22.95
C ALA A 192 19.77 34.32 23.73
N ASP A 193 20.94 33.76 23.42
CA ASP A 193 22.19 34.12 24.08
C ASP A 193 22.66 35.55 23.69
N ALA A 194 22.35 36.00 22.47
CA ALA A 194 22.66 37.37 22.01
C ALA A 194 21.80 38.43 22.70
N VAL A 195 20.53 38.12 23.03
CA VAL A 195 19.66 39.02 23.79
C VAL A 195 20.11 39.08 25.26
N GLY A 196 20.55 37.97 25.83
CA GLY A 196 21.10 37.91 27.19
C GLY A 196 20.04 38.11 28.28
N LEU A 197 20.34 38.94 29.29
CA LEU A 197 19.41 39.19 30.39
C LEU A 197 18.32 40.20 30.01
N ASP A 198 17.07 39.88 30.30
CA ASP A 198 15.91 40.74 30.06
C ASP A 198 15.55 41.58 31.31
N ASN A 199 14.83 42.68 31.09
CA ASN A 199 14.29 43.54 32.16
C ASN A 199 12.92 43.05 32.68
N ALA A 200 12.45 41.87 32.28
CA ALA A 200 11.21 41.31 32.79
C ALA A 200 11.36 41.03 34.30
N PRO A 201 10.29 41.18 35.10
CA PRO A 201 10.34 40.83 36.50
C PRO A 201 10.79 39.37 36.66
N SER A 202 11.78 39.14 37.53
CA SER A 202 12.38 37.82 37.80
C SER A 202 12.95 37.11 36.57
N HIS A 203 13.33 37.84 35.52
CA HIS A 203 13.82 37.29 34.26
C HIS A 203 12.86 36.27 33.63
N TYR A 204 11.56 36.54 33.74
CA TYR A 204 10.52 35.60 33.35
C TYR A 204 10.68 35.08 31.92
N THR A 205 11.05 35.94 30.95
CA THR A 205 11.16 35.49 29.55
C THR A 205 12.42 34.65 29.31
N ASN A 206 13.48 34.88 30.08
CA ASN A 206 14.66 34.01 30.07
C ASN A 206 14.37 32.62 30.65
N PHE A 207 13.56 32.52 31.71
CA PHE A 207 13.12 31.22 32.21
C PHE A 207 12.23 30.48 31.20
N LEU A 208 11.34 31.19 30.50
CA LEU A 208 10.54 30.61 29.42
C LEU A 208 11.42 30.07 28.28
N GLU A 209 12.41 30.85 27.84
CA GLU A 209 13.38 30.43 26.82
C GLU A 209 14.12 29.18 27.25
N TRP A 210 14.71 29.20 28.46
CA TRP A 210 15.52 28.10 28.95
C TRP A 210 14.71 26.80 29.11
N MET A 211 13.49 26.89 29.65
CA MET A 211 12.58 25.73 29.75
C MET A 211 12.18 25.20 28.37
N GLY A 212 11.90 26.09 27.41
CA GLY A 212 11.58 25.71 26.04
C GLY A 212 12.73 24.98 25.37
N ARG A 213 13.94 25.52 25.45
CA ARG A 213 15.18 24.93 24.92
C ARG A 213 15.46 23.55 25.52
N MET A 214 15.19 23.35 26.81
CA MET A 214 15.38 22.04 27.45
C MET A 214 14.51 20.93 26.84
N ALA A 215 13.32 21.26 26.33
CA ALA A 215 12.40 20.28 25.75
C ALA A 215 12.95 19.59 24.48
N GLU A 216 13.89 20.22 23.79
CA GLU A 216 14.50 19.69 22.56
C GLU A 216 15.77 18.87 22.82
N THR A 217 16.27 18.88 24.06
CA THR A 217 17.52 18.21 24.44
C THR A 217 17.41 16.68 24.36
N GLN A 218 18.55 16.04 24.10
CA GLN A 218 18.64 14.57 24.05
C GLN A 218 18.25 13.91 25.39
N ALA A 219 18.63 14.51 26.51
CA ALA A 219 18.24 14.03 27.84
C ALA A 219 16.70 14.05 28.00
N PHE A 220 16.04 15.15 27.62
CA PHE A 220 14.58 15.24 27.69
C PHE A 220 13.88 14.22 26.78
N LYS A 221 14.39 14.00 25.56
CA LYS A 221 13.88 12.94 24.66
C LYS A 221 14.07 11.54 25.25
N THR A 222 15.12 11.33 26.05
CA THR A 222 15.37 10.06 26.76
C THR A 222 14.38 9.86 27.89
N GLU A 223 14.13 10.90 28.69
CA GLU A 223 13.09 10.90 29.73
C GLU A 223 11.70 10.64 29.15
N HIS A 224 11.37 11.30 28.03
CA HIS A 224 10.10 11.07 27.34
C HIS A 224 9.97 9.63 26.84
N ALA A 225 11.04 9.04 26.30
CA ALA A 225 11.07 7.62 25.94
C ALA A 225 10.88 6.71 27.16
N LEU A 226 11.55 6.95 28.29
CA LEU A 226 11.38 6.16 29.52
C LEU A 226 9.95 6.28 30.07
N PHE A 227 9.35 7.45 29.96
CA PHE A 227 7.96 7.69 30.35
C PHE A 227 6.96 6.91 29.49
N GLU A 228 7.10 6.94 28.16
CA GLU A 228 6.24 6.15 27.26
C GLU A 228 6.53 4.65 27.34
N PHE A 229 7.77 4.26 27.65
CA PHE A 229 8.11 2.88 28.00
C PHE A 229 7.34 2.40 29.24
N SER A 230 7.26 3.23 30.27
CA SER A 230 6.52 2.95 31.51
C SER A 230 5.02 2.75 31.26
N ARG A 231 4.48 3.40 30.23
CA ARG A 231 3.10 3.27 29.75
C ARG A 231 2.87 2.05 28.85
N ARG A 232 3.89 1.22 28.62
CA ARG A 232 3.85 0.05 27.74
C ARG A 232 3.46 0.40 26.30
N LYS A 233 3.93 1.54 25.77
CA LYS A 233 3.71 1.97 24.37
C LYS A 233 4.67 1.34 23.35
N PHE A 234 5.40 0.31 23.75
CA PHE A 234 6.31 -0.45 22.89
C PHE A 234 5.70 -1.78 22.44
N ASN A 235 6.25 -2.36 21.38
CA ASN A 235 5.92 -3.72 20.93
C ASN A 235 7.15 -4.66 21.05
N LYS A 236 6.98 -5.94 20.70
CA LYS A 236 8.08 -6.93 20.77
C LYS A 236 9.28 -6.55 19.90
N ASN A 237 9.05 -5.97 18.72
CA ASN A 237 10.11 -5.57 17.81
C ASN A 237 10.92 -4.40 18.38
N ASP A 238 10.27 -3.44 19.03
CA ASP A 238 10.95 -2.34 19.71
C ASP A 238 11.91 -2.87 20.80
N VAL A 239 11.49 -3.86 21.60
CA VAL A 239 12.34 -4.50 22.61
C VAL A 239 13.49 -5.27 21.99
N GLN A 240 13.26 -5.97 20.87
CA GLN A 240 14.32 -6.67 20.15
C GLN A 240 15.38 -5.68 19.64
N ILE A 241 14.96 -4.56 19.06
CA ILE A 241 15.87 -3.50 18.59
C ILE A 241 16.65 -2.90 19.76
N MET A 242 15.98 -2.60 20.88
CA MET A 242 16.66 -2.12 22.10
C MET A 242 17.70 -3.12 22.61
N PHE A 243 17.40 -4.42 22.56
CA PHE A 243 18.32 -5.48 22.96
C PHE A 243 19.53 -5.60 22.01
N GLU A 244 19.31 -5.49 20.71
CA GLU A 244 20.38 -5.46 19.71
C GLU A 244 21.27 -4.22 19.88
N ASN A 245 20.68 -3.04 20.11
CA ASN A 245 21.41 -1.80 20.42
C ASN A 245 22.27 -1.94 21.68
N TYR A 246 21.75 -2.58 22.73
CA TYR A 246 22.51 -2.88 23.95
C TYR A 246 23.69 -3.82 23.68
N ASN A 247 23.50 -4.89 22.90
CA ASN A 247 24.56 -5.87 22.61
C ASN A 247 25.71 -5.31 21.77
N LEU A 248 25.50 -4.19 21.08
CA LEU A 248 26.55 -3.47 20.36
C LEU A 248 27.48 -2.68 21.31
N MET A 249 27.07 -2.46 22.56
CA MET A 249 27.86 -1.70 23.52
C MET A 249 28.97 -2.57 24.13
N SER A 250 30.22 -2.13 24.01
CA SER A 250 31.33 -2.72 24.76
C SER A 250 31.30 -2.27 26.22
N LYS A 251 31.99 -3.00 27.11
CA LYS A 251 32.16 -2.57 28.51
C LYS A 251 32.78 -1.17 28.62
N ALA A 252 33.69 -0.81 27.70
CA ALA A 252 34.29 0.52 27.66
C ALA A 252 33.28 1.58 27.23
N THR A 253 32.44 1.29 26.24
CA THR A 253 31.34 2.16 25.80
C THR A 253 30.36 2.43 26.94
N ILE A 254 29.98 1.40 27.70
CA ILE A 254 29.10 1.55 28.86
C ILE A 254 29.75 2.44 29.92
N ALA A 255 31.05 2.27 30.19
CA ALA A 255 31.75 3.11 31.17
C ALA A 255 31.82 4.58 30.73
N LEU A 256 32.00 4.84 29.43
CA LEU A 256 32.02 6.19 28.87
C LEU A 256 30.62 6.83 28.87
N ASP A 257 29.61 6.14 28.33
CA ASP A 257 28.22 6.63 28.26
C ASP A 257 27.52 6.65 29.65
N SER A 258 28.12 6.04 30.66
CA SER A 258 27.69 6.17 32.05
C SER A 258 28.23 7.43 32.74
N ALA A 259 29.19 8.15 32.14
CA ALA A 259 29.76 9.36 32.72
C ALA A 259 28.71 10.49 32.86
N ASP A 260 27.84 10.64 31.85
CA ASP A 260 26.81 11.68 31.83
C ASP A 260 25.49 11.23 32.48
N SER A 261 25.43 10.03 33.06
CA SER A 261 24.27 9.42 33.74
C SER A 261 22.99 9.18 32.91
N TYR A 262 22.88 9.70 31.68
CA TYR A 262 21.71 9.48 30.81
C TYR A 262 22.04 8.93 29.41
N SER A 263 23.25 9.16 28.87
CA SER A 263 23.55 8.88 27.46
C SER A 263 23.50 7.38 27.13
N HIS A 264 23.88 6.50 28.06
CA HIS A 264 23.72 5.05 27.90
C HIS A 264 22.24 4.63 27.77
N PHE A 265 21.30 5.29 28.47
CA PHE A 265 19.86 5.05 28.26
C PHE A 265 19.45 5.47 26.87
N TYR A 266 19.93 6.62 26.37
CA TYR A 266 19.66 7.05 25.01
C TYR A 266 20.22 6.06 23.98
N THR A 267 21.44 5.55 24.15
CA THR A 267 22.04 4.57 23.23
C THR A 267 21.17 3.33 23.08
N VAL A 268 20.60 2.81 24.19
CA VAL A 268 19.68 1.67 24.16
C VAL A 268 18.32 2.04 23.57
N LEU A 269 17.76 3.19 23.97
CA LEU A 269 16.41 3.64 23.61
C LEU A 269 16.35 4.45 22.30
N LYS A 270 17.46 4.63 21.60
CA LYS A 270 17.61 5.59 20.49
C LYS A 270 16.47 5.53 19.46
N ASP A 271 16.23 4.33 18.92
CA ASP A 271 15.18 4.13 17.92
C ASP A 271 13.76 4.26 18.51
N PHE A 272 13.57 3.85 19.76
CA PHE A 272 12.29 4.02 20.45
C PHE A 272 11.98 5.48 20.73
N SER A 273 12.98 6.27 21.17
CA SER A 273 12.90 7.71 21.37
C SER A 273 12.57 8.43 20.06
N ARG A 274 13.26 8.07 18.96
CA ARG A 274 12.96 8.60 17.62
C ARG A 274 11.52 8.30 17.18
N LYS A 275 11.05 7.06 17.39
CA LYS A 275 9.68 6.63 17.08
C LYS A 275 8.63 7.40 17.88
N VAL A 276 8.83 7.57 19.19
CA VAL A 276 7.91 8.30 20.07
C VAL A 276 7.85 9.78 19.71
N ALA A 277 8.99 10.38 19.37
CA ALA A 277 9.08 11.77 18.93
C ALA A 277 8.49 12.02 17.53
N GLY A 278 8.13 10.96 16.79
CA GLY A 278 7.64 11.08 15.41
C GLY A 278 8.74 11.38 14.38
N GLU A 279 10.00 11.21 14.75
CA GLU A 279 11.18 11.42 13.90
C GLU A 279 11.57 10.16 13.10
N ASP A 280 10.83 9.06 13.24
CA ASP A 280 11.14 7.81 12.55
C ASP A 280 10.66 7.86 11.09
N THR A 281 11.57 8.22 10.19
CA THR A 281 11.34 8.32 8.75
C THR A 281 11.45 6.99 8.01
N ARG A 282 11.64 5.88 8.74
CA ARG A 282 11.79 4.55 8.12
C ARG A 282 10.47 4.13 7.45
N HIS A 283 10.58 3.75 6.19
CA HIS A 283 9.47 3.18 5.43
C HIS A 283 8.95 1.90 6.10
N GLN A 284 7.63 1.82 6.27
CA GLN A 284 6.99 0.58 6.72
C GLN A 284 7.10 -0.45 5.60
N ILE A 285 7.76 -1.57 5.89
CA ILE A 285 7.91 -2.67 4.94
C ILE A 285 6.51 -3.21 4.61
N GLY A 286 6.05 -3.01 3.37
CA GLY A 286 4.73 -3.46 2.93
C GLY A 286 4.64 -4.98 2.81
N VAL A 287 5.22 -5.54 1.75
CA VAL A 287 5.24 -6.98 1.50
C VAL A 287 6.67 -7.40 1.20
N ARG A 288 7.14 -8.49 1.82
CA ARG A 288 8.46 -9.06 1.52
C ARG A 288 8.53 -9.45 0.02
N ILE A 289 9.60 -9.06 -0.67
CA ILE A 289 9.88 -9.49 -2.04
C ILE A 289 11.10 -10.41 -1.92
N ASP A 290 10.93 -11.65 -2.33
CA ASP A 290 11.97 -12.67 -2.26
C ASP A 290 12.72 -12.73 -3.61
N GLU A 291 13.81 -13.47 -3.70
CA GLU A 291 14.46 -13.78 -4.98
C GLU A 291 13.80 -15.00 -5.65
N GLU A 292 14.15 -15.26 -6.91
CA GLU A 292 13.65 -16.42 -7.66
C GLU A 292 14.22 -17.73 -7.09
N GLU A 293 13.32 -18.67 -6.73
CA GLU A 293 13.67 -20.00 -6.24
C GLU A 293 13.36 -21.06 -7.32
N ILE A 294 14.20 -21.12 -8.35
CA ILE A 294 13.98 -21.94 -9.54
C ILE A 294 15.15 -22.93 -9.73
N ASP A 295 14.86 -24.16 -10.16
CA ASP A 295 15.90 -25.05 -10.67
C ASP A 295 16.42 -24.55 -12.03
N LEU A 296 17.67 -24.12 -12.08
CA LEU A 296 18.31 -23.56 -13.29
C LEU A 296 18.32 -24.52 -14.49
N LYS A 297 18.26 -25.84 -14.28
CA LYS A 297 18.27 -26.81 -15.38
C LYS A 297 16.90 -27.00 -16.01
N THR A 298 15.87 -27.12 -15.18
CA THR A 298 14.51 -27.45 -15.64
C THR A 298 13.63 -26.22 -15.79
N GLY A 299 13.97 -25.11 -15.13
CA GLY A 299 13.14 -23.91 -15.03
C GLY A 299 11.89 -24.11 -14.16
N ILE A 300 11.91 -25.11 -13.26
CA ILE A 300 10.75 -25.45 -12.42
C ILE A 300 10.86 -24.75 -11.07
N ALA A 301 9.75 -24.14 -10.65
CA ALA A 301 9.54 -23.66 -9.29
C ALA A 301 8.56 -24.56 -8.52
N VAL A 302 8.71 -24.64 -7.20
CA VAL A 302 7.96 -25.59 -6.34
C VAL A 302 7.20 -24.88 -5.24
N GLY A 303 5.87 -24.90 -5.33
CA GLY A 303 4.95 -24.35 -4.32
C GLY A 303 4.22 -25.44 -3.55
N HIS A 304 3.80 -25.13 -2.32
CA HIS A 304 3.07 -26.06 -1.46
C HIS A 304 1.76 -25.44 -1.00
N GLY A 305 0.68 -26.22 -0.93
CA GLY A 305 -0.63 -25.79 -0.47
C GLY A 305 -1.18 -26.77 0.54
N ARG A 306 -1.88 -26.25 1.56
CA ARG A 306 -2.40 -27.06 2.66
C ARG A 306 -3.81 -26.62 3.06
N ALA A 307 -4.66 -27.59 3.37
CA ALA A 307 -5.96 -27.35 3.98
C ALA A 307 -6.35 -28.51 4.90
N ASP A 308 -7.15 -28.20 5.93
CA ASP A 308 -7.64 -29.17 6.91
C ASP A 308 -6.50 -29.94 7.61
N GLY A 309 -5.42 -29.21 7.93
CA GLY A 309 -4.23 -29.74 8.57
C GLY A 309 -3.39 -30.65 7.66
N GLU A 310 -3.71 -31.95 7.69
CA GLU A 310 -2.98 -33.02 6.98
C GLU A 310 -3.80 -33.70 5.88
N LYS A 311 -5.10 -33.38 5.76
CA LYS A 311 -5.98 -34.05 4.80
C LYS A 311 -5.58 -33.74 3.37
N TYR A 312 -5.39 -32.46 3.06
CA TYR A 312 -4.98 -31.98 1.75
C TYR A 312 -3.63 -31.28 1.85
N ILE A 313 -2.62 -31.93 1.29
CA ILE A 313 -1.29 -31.36 1.09
C ILE A 313 -0.99 -31.56 -0.39
N PHE A 314 -0.78 -30.46 -1.10
CA PHE A 314 -0.47 -30.45 -2.52
C PHE A 314 0.84 -29.72 -2.78
N THR A 315 1.60 -30.25 -3.72
CA THR A 315 2.84 -29.63 -4.21
C THR A 315 2.66 -29.33 -5.68
N ALA A 316 2.77 -28.06 -6.05
CA ALA A 316 2.65 -27.59 -7.43
C ALA A 316 4.05 -27.37 -8.00
N LEU A 317 4.32 -28.07 -9.11
CA LEU A 317 5.47 -27.84 -9.98
C LEU A 317 5.00 -26.94 -11.12
N ILE A 318 5.57 -25.74 -11.22
CA ILE A 318 5.24 -24.79 -12.28
C ILE A 318 6.46 -24.54 -13.15
N ARG A 319 6.24 -24.46 -14.46
CA ARG A 319 7.25 -24.10 -15.46
C ARG A 319 6.63 -23.18 -16.50
N GLU A 320 7.41 -22.23 -16.98
CA GLU A 320 7.02 -21.42 -18.14
C GLU A 320 7.08 -22.25 -19.43
N ASN A 321 6.01 -22.20 -20.20
CA ASN A 321 5.84 -22.86 -21.48
C ASN A 321 5.89 -21.82 -22.62
N ARG A 322 6.97 -21.88 -23.40
CA ARG A 322 7.24 -20.94 -24.49
C ARG A 322 6.29 -21.08 -25.69
N ASP A 323 5.57 -22.19 -25.79
CA ASP A 323 4.68 -22.48 -26.92
C ASP A 323 3.25 -21.96 -26.71
N HIS A 324 2.96 -21.30 -25.58
CA HIS A 324 1.67 -20.66 -25.29
C HIS A 324 0.47 -21.65 -25.25
N ASN A 325 0.76 -22.93 -24.99
CA ASN A 325 -0.17 -24.06 -24.89
C ASN A 325 -0.13 -24.72 -23.50
N GLY A 326 0.11 -23.91 -22.48
CA GLY A 326 0.20 -24.30 -21.08
C GLY A 326 -1.02 -25.10 -20.59
N SER A 327 -0.75 -26.07 -19.74
CA SER A 327 -1.77 -26.98 -19.21
C SER A 327 -1.63 -27.20 -17.70
N VAL A 328 -2.77 -27.39 -17.03
CA VAL A 328 -2.80 -27.72 -15.60
C VAL A 328 -3.21 -29.18 -15.43
N THR A 329 -2.34 -29.94 -14.80
CA THR A 329 -2.52 -31.36 -14.47
C THR A 329 -2.44 -31.56 -12.97
N LEU A 330 -3.21 -32.51 -12.46
CA LEU A 330 -3.18 -32.93 -11.06
C LEU A 330 -3.05 -34.46 -11.08
N LEU A 331 -2.09 -35.03 -10.36
CA LEU A 331 -1.82 -36.48 -10.36
C LEU A 331 -1.72 -37.09 -11.78
N GLY A 332 -1.12 -36.35 -12.72
CA GLY A 332 -0.95 -36.76 -14.12
C GLY A 332 -2.24 -36.81 -14.96
N LYS A 333 -3.38 -36.33 -14.44
CA LYS A 333 -4.64 -36.21 -15.20
C LYS A 333 -4.99 -34.73 -15.41
N PRO A 334 -5.72 -34.38 -16.49
CA PRO A 334 -6.20 -33.02 -16.71
C PRO A 334 -7.10 -32.53 -15.57
N LEU A 335 -6.97 -31.24 -15.22
CA LEU A 335 -7.73 -30.60 -14.14
C LEU A 335 -9.25 -30.78 -14.29
N SER A 336 -9.75 -30.65 -15.52
CA SER A 336 -11.16 -30.83 -15.90
C SER A 336 -11.72 -32.18 -15.45
N LYS A 337 -10.96 -33.26 -15.60
CA LYS A 337 -11.37 -34.61 -15.23
C LYS A 337 -11.37 -34.82 -13.71
N ILE A 338 -10.43 -34.22 -12.98
CA ILE A 338 -10.33 -34.43 -11.53
C ILE A 338 -11.34 -33.61 -10.75
N PHE A 339 -11.60 -32.38 -11.19
CA PHE A 339 -12.64 -31.54 -10.60
C PHE A 339 -14.02 -31.74 -11.23
N ASP A 340 -14.19 -32.79 -12.04
CA ASP A 340 -15.49 -33.21 -12.58
C ASP A 340 -16.20 -32.07 -13.36
N ASN A 341 -15.42 -31.28 -14.11
CA ASN A 341 -15.84 -30.10 -14.85
C ASN A 341 -16.60 -29.03 -14.04
N LYS A 342 -16.46 -29.01 -12.72
CA LYS A 342 -17.06 -27.98 -11.86
C LYS A 342 -16.26 -26.68 -11.98
N SER A 343 -16.84 -25.69 -12.66
CA SER A 343 -16.18 -24.41 -12.96
C SER A 343 -15.72 -23.68 -11.71
N TRP A 344 -16.54 -23.62 -10.66
CA TRP A 344 -16.22 -22.93 -9.41
C TRP A 344 -15.05 -23.54 -8.64
N LEU A 345 -14.68 -24.81 -8.90
CA LEU A 345 -13.46 -25.41 -8.36
C LEU A 345 -12.23 -25.05 -9.21
N MET A 346 -12.42 -25.01 -10.52
CA MET A 346 -11.34 -24.74 -11.48
C MET A 346 -10.94 -23.26 -11.49
N GLU A 347 -11.90 -22.35 -11.35
CA GLU A 347 -11.64 -20.90 -11.26
C GLU A 347 -10.79 -20.56 -10.03
N MET A 348 -10.92 -21.30 -8.93
CA MET A 348 -10.05 -21.13 -7.77
C MET A 348 -8.58 -21.38 -8.13
N VAL A 349 -8.29 -22.36 -8.99
CA VAL A 349 -6.92 -22.66 -9.44
C VAL A 349 -6.43 -21.65 -10.49
N LEU A 350 -7.35 -21.00 -11.21
CA LEU A 350 -7.04 -19.95 -12.19
C LEU A 350 -6.72 -18.61 -11.51
N MET A 351 -7.40 -18.29 -10.41
CA MET A 351 -7.30 -17.02 -9.67
C MET A 351 -5.87 -16.52 -9.41
N PRO A 352 -4.86 -17.35 -9.07
CA PRO A 352 -3.48 -16.87 -8.89
C PRO A 352 -2.86 -16.26 -10.15
N PHE A 353 -3.24 -16.74 -11.34
CA PHE A 353 -2.79 -16.17 -12.61
C PHE A 353 -3.47 -14.82 -12.88
N ASP A 354 -4.77 -14.73 -12.61
CA ASP A 354 -5.54 -13.49 -12.79
C ASP A 354 -5.02 -12.36 -11.88
N GLU A 355 -4.82 -12.65 -10.59
CA GLU A 355 -4.28 -11.68 -9.61
C GLU A 355 -2.85 -11.25 -9.95
N ALA A 356 -2.04 -12.16 -10.51
CA ALA A 356 -0.71 -11.84 -11.00
C ALA A 356 -0.71 -11.13 -12.35
N LYS A 357 -1.88 -10.94 -12.99
CA LYS A 357 -2.04 -10.43 -14.36
C LYS A 357 -1.23 -11.24 -15.38
N LEU A 358 -1.18 -12.55 -15.18
CA LEU A 358 -0.48 -13.51 -16.03
C LEU A 358 -1.47 -14.30 -16.87
N ASN A 359 -1.05 -14.68 -18.07
CA ASN A 359 -1.80 -15.60 -18.89
C ASN A 359 -1.46 -17.04 -18.46
N TYR A 360 -2.45 -17.78 -17.95
CA TYR A 360 -2.26 -19.16 -17.50
C TYR A 360 -1.72 -20.08 -18.60
N ARG A 361 -1.91 -19.74 -19.87
CA ARG A 361 -1.42 -20.50 -21.03
C ARG A 361 0.09 -20.45 -21.23
N ASP A 362 0.78 -19.54 -20.55
CA ASP A 362 2.24 -19.49 -20.54
C ASP A 362 2.85 -20.44 -19.52
N PHE A 363 2.04 -21.22 -18.79
CA PHE A 363 2.53 -22.04 -17.70
C PHE A 363 2.02 -23.47 -17.79
N ASP A 364 2.94 -24.41 -17.62
CA ASP A 364 2.62 -25.81 -17.33
C ASP A 364 2.68 -26.03 -15.83
N VAL A 365 1.59 -26.55 -15.28
CA VAL A 365 1.46 -26.84 -13.86
C VAL A 365 1.15 -28.32 -13.67
N ASN A 366 1.95 -28.99 -12.85
CA ASN A 366 1.65 -30.33 -12.37
C ASN A 366 1.53 -30.31 -10.85
N ILE A 367 0.37 -30.72 -10.34
CA ILE A 367 0.08 -30.75 -8.92
C ILE A 367 0.15 -32.20 -8.43
N VAL A 368 0.92 -32.44 -7.38
CA VAL A 368 1.09 -33.75 -6.73
C VAL A 368 0.37 -33.73 -5.38
N SER A 369 -0.35 -34.81 -5.06
CA SER A 369 -0.99 -34.99 -3.75
C SER A 369 -0.04 -35.72 -2.80
N GLU A 370 0.30 -35.09 -1.68
CA GLU A 370 1.10 -35.67 -0.59
C GLU A 370 0.23 -36.00 0.64
N GLY A 371 -0.99 -35.49 0.69
CA GLY A 371 -1.95 -35.74 1.77
C GLY A 371 -2.65 -37.09 1.68
N LYS A 372 -3.79 -37.21 2.37
CA LYS A 372 -4.60 -38.44 2.36
C LYS A 372 -5.22 -38.64 0.97
N ALA A 373 -4.78 -39.69 0.27
CA ALA A 373 -5.34 -40.05 -1.01
C ALA A 373 -6.84 -40.38 -0.88
N MET A 374 -7.65 -39.79 -1.77
CA MET A 374 -9.08 -40.03 -1.86
C MET A 374 -9.46 -40.30 -3.32
N PRO A 375 -10.51 -41.12 -3.59
CA PRO A 375 -10.94 -41.39 -4.96
C PRO A 375 -11.37 -40.14 -5.73
N SER A 376 -11.99 -39.17 -5.04
CA SER A 376 -12.36 -37.87 -5.61
C SER A 376 -11.84 -36.75 -4.73
N LEU A 377 -11.18 -35.78 -5.38
CA LEU A 377 -10.68 -34.55 -4.80
C LEU A 377 -11.57 -33.34 -5.19
N ALA A 378 -12.72 -33.58 -5.84
CA ALA A 378 -13.61 -32.53 -6.34
C ALA A 378 -14.46 -31.90 -5.21
N ASN A 379 -13.80 -31.14 -4.34
CA ASN A 379 -14.43 -30.34 -3.29
C ASN A 379 -13.69 -29.01 -3.07
N ASP A 380 -14.37 -28.03 -2.48
CA ASP A 380 -13.86 -26.67 -2.31
C ASP A 380 -12.59 -26.60 -1.44
N ILE A 381 -12.45 -27.50 -0.46
CA ILE A 381 -11.31 -27.52 0.47
C ILE A 381 -10.04 -27.97 -0.26
N ALA A 382 -10.15 -28.99 -1.11
CA ALA A 382 -9.04 -29.46 -1.94
C ALA A 382 -8.68 -28.44 -3.03
N ALA A 383 -9.68 -27.80 -3.66
CA ALA A 383 -9.45 -26.72 -4.62
C ALA A 383 -8.77 -25.50 -3.97
N PHE A 384 -9.16 -25.13 -2.75
CA PHE A 384 -8.48 -24.10 -1.96
C PHE A 384 -7.01 -24.43 -1.70
N ALA A 385 -6.70 -25.69 -1.35
CA ALA A 385 -5.32 -26.13 -1.18
C ALA A 385 -4.53 -26.13 -2.50
N CYS A 386 -5.14 -26.52 -3.62
CA CYS A 386 -4.52 -26.45 -4.95
C CYS A 386 -4.22 -25.00 -5.35
N ARG A 387 -5.18 -24.09 -5.16
CA ARG A 387 -5.00 -22.64 -5.38
C ARG A 387 -3.80 -22.10 -4.61
N MET A 388 -3.69 -22.47 -3.33
CA MET A 388 -2.56 -22.05 -2.49
C MET A 388 -1.23 -22.62 -2.99
N ALA A 389 -1.20 -23.89 -3.42
CA ALA A 389 0.00 -24.50 -3.97
C ALA A 389 0.49 -23.78 -5.23
N VAL A 390 -0.43 -23.52 -6.18
CA VAL A 390 -0.14 -22.78 -7.41
C VAL A 390 0.30 -21.36 -7.11
N SER A 391 -0.37 -20.66 -6.19
CA SER A 391 0.02 -19.31 -5.74
C SER A 391 1.45 -19.28 -5.22
N ASN A 392 1.80 -20.20 -4.31
CA ASN A 392 3.16 -20.28 -3.77
C ASN A 392 4.20 -20.61 -4.85
N ALA A 393 3.84 -21.42 -5.85
CA ALA A 393 4.72 -21.78 -6.95
C ALA A 393 4.99 -20.56 -7.86
N ILE A 394 3.95 -19.82 -8.23
CA ILE A 394 4.05 -18.58 -9.03
C ILE A 394 4.94 -17.56 -8.31
N THR A 395 4.78 -17.36 -7.00
CA THR A 395 5.61 -16.39 -6.25
C THR A 395 7.08 -16.73 -6.19
N LYS A 396 7.46 -18.00 -6.39
CA LYS A 396 8.85 -18.44 -6.46
C LYS A 396 9.43 -18.31 -7.87
N LEU A 397 8.57 -18.45 -8.88
CA LEU A 397 8.94 -18.29 -10.28
C LEU A 397 9.09 -16.81 -10.66
N ILE A 398 8.18 -15.95 -10.17
CA ILE A 398 8.15 -14.51 -10.51
C ILE A 398 7.95 -13.72 -9.21
N PRO A 399 9.00 -13.22 -8.54
CA PRO A 399 8.88 -12.77 -7.15
C PRO A 399 8.03 -11.51 -6.94
N LEU A 400 8.00 -10.59 -7.92
CA LEU A 400 7.18 -9.38 -7.84
C LEU A 400 5.67 -9.69 -7.79
N THR A 401 5.25 -10.84 -8.33
CA THR A 401 3.84 -11.28 -8.26
C THR A 401 3.38 -11.60 -6.84
N ARG A 402 4.32 -11.75 -5.89
CA ARG A 402 3.99 -11.96 -4.47
C ARG A 402 3.17 -10.81 -3.89
N ILE A 403 3.34 -9.58 -4.37
CA ILE A 403 2.62 -8.41 -3.85
C ILE A 403 1.10 -8.53 -4.09
N PRO A 404 0.61 -8.62 -5.34
CA PRO A 404 -0.83 -8.75 -5.60
C PRO A 404 -1.41 -10.03 -4.99
N ILE A 405 -0.73 -11.17 -5.14
CA ILE A 405 -1.19 -12.47 -4.62
C ILE A 405 -1.32 -12.44 -3.08
N LYS A 406 -0.41 -11.74 -2.38
CA LYS A 406 -0.49 -11.56 -0.91
C LYS A 406 -1.67 -10.68 -0.52
N LYS A 407 -1.89 -9.56 -1.23
CA LYS A 407 -3.00 -8.62 -0.96
C LYS A 407 -4.38 -9.25 -1.23
N ALA A 408 -4.49 -10.10 -2.25
CA ALA A 408 -5.68 -10.90 -2.54
C ALA A 408 -5.91 -12.06 -1.52
N GLY A 409 -4.99 -12.29 -0.58
CA GLY A 409 -5.14 -13.31 0.46
C GLY A 409 -4.90 -14.76 -0.01
N LEU A 410 -4.35 -14.97 -1.20
CA LEU A 410 -4.13 -16.32 -1.75
C LEU A 410 -2.99 -17.09 -1.08
N LEU A 411 -1.99 -16.38 -0.55
CA LEU A 411 -0.89 -16.96 0.24
C LEU A 411 -1.28 -17.19 1.72
N SER A 412 -2.50 -16.83 2.12
CA SER A 412 -2.94 -16.97 3.51
C SER A 412 -3.31 -18.42 3.82
N VAL A 413 -2.79 -18.94 4.94
CA VAL A 413 -3.04 -20.33 5.35
C VAL A 413 -4.13 -20.37 6.40
N ASP A 414 -5.27 -20.95 6.03
CA ASP A 414 -6.34 -21.26 6.97
C ASP A 414 -5.99 -22.53 7.76
N ARG A 415 -6.03 -22.43 9.10
CA ARG A 415 -5.66 -23.51 10.03
C ARG A 415 -6.86 -24.29 10.56
N ARG A 416 -8.06 -24.12 10.00
CA ARG A 416 -9.24 -24.91 10.36
C ARG A 416 -8.98 -26.41 10.19
N ARG A 417 -9.51 -27.20 11.12
CA ARG A 417 -9.46 -28.67 11.10
C ARG A 417 -10.82 -29.24 11.49
N GLU A 418 -11.20 -30.37 10.91
CA GLU A 418 -12.28 -31.18 11.47
C GLU A 418 -11.95 -31.56 12.92
N PRO A 419 -12.90 -31.47 13.88
CA PRO A 419 -12.65 -31.94 15.24
C PRO A 419 -12.21 -33.40 15.24
N GLY A 420 -11.19 -33.72 16.05
CA GLY A 420 -10.71 -35.08 16.21
C GLY A 420 -11.81 -36.02 16.71
N GLN A 421 -11.68 -37.30 16.36
CA GLN A 421 -12.61 -38.33 16.81
C GLN A 421 -12.57 -38.42 18.35
N PHE A 422 -13.71 -38.22 18.99
CA PHE A 422 -13.85 -38.27 20.45
C PHE A 422 -15.05 -39.14 20.87
N PRO A 423 -14.85 -40.20 21.66
CA PRO A 423 -15.88 -41.19 21.99
C PRO A 423 -17.02 -40.65 22.87
N GLY A 424 -16.86 -39.46 23.47
CA GLY A 424 -17.93 -38.82 24.26
C GLY A 424 -19.08 -38.25 23.42
N PHE A 425 -18.88 -38.05 22.11
CA PHE A 425 -19.93 -37.59 21.20
C PHE A 425 -20.60 -38.77 20.49
N VAL A 426 -21.88 -38.63 20.15
CA VAL A 426 -22.69 -39.65 19.46
C VAL A 426 -22.20 -39.85 18.02
N ASP A 427 -21.87 -38.75 17.35
CA ASP A 427 -21.32 -38.71 15.99
C ASP A 427 -19.78 -38.80 15.98
N GLY A 428 -19.17 -38.95 17.16
CA GLY A 428 -17.72 -38.93 17.32
C GLY A 428 -17.05 -37.56 17.21
N LYS A 429 -17.79 -36.46 16.96
CA LYS A 429 -17.19 -35.14 16.71
C LYS A 429 -17.83 -33.99 17.50
N LYS A 430 -19.14 -33.78 17.40
CA LYS A 430 -19.79 -32.56 17.94
C LYS A 430 -21.08 -32.85 18.70
N LYS A 431 -21.84 -33.88 18.34
CA LYS A 431 -23.17 -34.13 18.90
C LYS A 431 -23.08 -34.79 20.26
N LYS A 432 -23.41 -34.05 21.32
CA LYS A 432 -23.48 -34.59 22.69
C LYS A 432 -24.55 -35.68 22.80
N ARG A 433 -24.38 -36.59 23.76
CA ARG A 433 -25.39 -37.60 24.13
C ARG A 433 -26.66 -36.92 24.67
N ARG A 434 -27.79 -37.61 24.59
CA ARG A 434 -29.07 -37.10 25.13
C ARG A 434 -28.94 -36.80 26.61
N PHE A 435 -29.43 -35.65 27.02
CA PHE A 435 -29.50 -35.22 28.41
C PHE A 435 -30.92 -35.38 28.93
N THR A 436 -31.06 -35.92 30.14
CA THR A 436 -32.34 -36.05 30.87
C THR A 436 -32.16 -35.52 32.28
N LYS A 437 -33.00 -34.54 32.67
CA LYS A 437 -33.05 -34.01 34.04
C LYS A 437 -33.75 -35.04 34.93
N ARG A 438 -33.23 -35.21 36.14
CA ARG A 438 -33.79 -36.13 37.15
C ARG A 438 -35.07 -35.59 37.77
#